data_AF-A0A419KA34-F1
#
_entry.id   AF-A0A419KA34-F1
#
_cell.length_a   1.000
_cell.length_b   1.000
_cell.length_c   1.000
_cell.angle_alpha   90.00
_cell.angle_beta   90.00
_cell.angle_gamma   90.00
#
_symmetry.space_group_name_H-M   'P 1'
#
loop_
_entity.id
_entity.type
_entity.pdbx_description
1 polymer ?
#
loop_
_entity_poly.entity_id
_entity_poly.type
_entity_poly.pdbx_seq_one_letter_code
_entity_poly.pdbx_strand_id
1 'polypeptide(L)' 'MNNTNEKWLYKDLTQEIIGAAIEVHRELGSGFLEYVYEEAQLLNYLKATKMRIGLLLNFGKKSLEVKRRIL' A
#
# COMPACT_ATOMS: atom_id res chain seq x y z
N MET A 1 -0.33 15.81 35.18
CA MET A 1 -1.13 15.11 34.15
C MET A 1 -0.14 14.46 33.20
N ASN A 2 -0.21 13.14 33.04
CA ASN A 2 0.81 12.36 32.34
C ASN A 2 0.93 12.80 30.88
N ASN A 3 2.14 13.21 30.50
CA ASN A 3 2.50 13.57 29.14
C ASN A 3 2.74 12.29 28.33
N THR A 4 1.68 11.60 27.92
CA THR A 4 1.75 10.52 26.95
C THR A 4 1.84 11.10 25.53
N ASN A 5 2.99 11.71 25.25
CA ASN A 5 3.47 12.05 23.91
C ASN A 5 3.82 10.76 23.13
N GLU A 6 2.87 9.83 22.96
CA GLU A 6 3.02 8.77 21.96
C GLU A 6 2.77 9.36 20.57
N LYS A 7 3.78 10.08 20.12
CA LYS A 7 3.92 10.62 18.77
C LYS A 7 4.29 9.44 17.87
N TRP A 8 3.29 8.87 17.19
CA TRP A 8 3.40 7.81 16.20
C TRP A 8 4.77 7.77 15.49
N LEU A 9 5.49 6.65 15.62
CA LEU A 9 6.87 6.48 15.14
C LEU A 9 7.04 6.84 13.65
N TYR A 10 6.06 6.48 12.83
CA TYR A 10 6.07 6.69 11.38
C TYR A 10 4.89 7.54 10.91
N LYS A 11 4.51 8.58 11.67
CA LYS A 11 3.32 9.40 11.38
C LYS A 11 3.21 9.81 9.91
N ASP A 12 4.28 10.38 9.36
CA ASP A 12 4.27 10.92 8.00
C ASP A 12 4.16 9.80 6.95
N LEU A 13 4.95 8.73 7.08
CA LEU A 13 4.86 7.56 6.20
C LEU A 13 3.47 6.91 6.25
N THR A 14 2.87 6.81 7.44
CA THR A 14 1.51 6.31 7.61
C THR A 14 0.51 7.17 6.84
N GLN A 15 0.65 8.50 6.89
CA GLN A 15 -0.22 9.41 6.14
C GLN A 15 -0.06 9.26 4.63
N GLU A 16 1.17 9.11 4.13
CA GLU A 16 1.46 8.85 2.71
C GLU A 16 0.83 7.54 2.21
N ILE A 17 1.00 6.44 2.96
CA ILE A 17 0.41 5.13 2.60
C ILE A 17 -1.12 5.20 2.57
N ILE A 18 -1.74 5.79 3.60
CA ILE A 18 -3.19 5.94 3.66
C ILE A 18 -3.69 6.82 2.51
N GLY A 19 -3.01 7.93 2.21
CA GLY A 19 -3.36 8.80 1.09
C GLY A 19 -3.32 8.07 -0.25
N ALA A 20 -2.25 7.31 -0.50
CA ALA A 20 -2.10 6.51 -1.72
C ALA A 20 -3.19 5.43 -1.86
N ALA A 21 -3.62 4.81 -0.76
CA ALA A 21 -4.71 3.83 -0.75
C ALA A 21 -6.07 4.47 -1.08
N ILE A 22 -6.33 5.65 -0.50
CA ILE A 22 -7.55 6.43 -0.76
C ILE A 22 -7.61 6.88 -2.22
N GLU A 23 -6.50 7.32 -2.81
CA GLU A 23 -6.42 7.70 -4.22
C GLU A 23 -6.81 6.53 -5.12
N VAL A 24 -6.26 5.33 -4.90
CA VAL A 24 -6.63 4.14 -5.67
C VAL A 24 -8.13 3.85 -5.58
N HIS A 25 -8.72 3.96 -4.39
CA HIS A 25 -10.16 3.73 -4.22
C HIS A 25 -11.01 4.80 -4.93
N ARG A 26 -10.58 6.07 -4.90
CA ARG A 26 -11.28 7.17 -5.58
C ARG A 26 -11.23 7.04 -7.10
N GLU A 27 -10.08 6.67 -7.65
CA GLU A 27 -9.88 6.56 -9.10
C GLU A 27 -10.50 5.29 -9.68
N LEU A 28 -10.33 4.13 -9.02
CA LEU A 28 -10.88 2.86 -9.53
C LEU A 28 -12.36 2.66 -9.19
N GLY A 29 -12.85 3.20 -8.07
CA GLY A 29 -14.20 2.91 -7.59
C GLY A 29 -14.43 1.41 -7.35
N SER A 30 -15.64 0.92 -7.65
CA SER A 30 -16.01 -0.50 -7.48
C SER A 30 -16.23 -1.20 -8.83
N GLY A 31 -16.09 -2.53 -8.87
CA GLY A 31 -16.41 -3.36 -10.05
C GLY A 31 -15.21 -3.93 -10.80
N PHE A 32 -13.98 -3.62 -10.39
CA PHE A 32 -12.78 -4.25 -10.94
C PHE A 32 -12.47 -5.59 -10.26
N LEU A 33 -11.65 -6.40 -10.92
CA LEU A 33 -11.10 -7.61 -10.32
C LEU A 33 -10.11 -7.24 -9.22
N GLU A 34 -10.03 -8.06 -8.18
CA GLU A 34 -9.15 -7.85 -7.02
C GLU A 34 -7.70 -7.55 -7.42
N TYR A 35 -7.15 -8.29 -8.39
CA TYR A 35 -5.77 -8.09 -8.85
C TYR A 35 -5.50 -6.67 -9.38
N VAL A 36 -6.53 -5.98 -9.89
CA VAL A 36 -6.39 -4.60 -10.38
C VAL A 36 -6.16 -3.65 -9.21
N TYR A 37 -6.90 -3.83 -8.10
CA TYR A 37 -6.70 -3.07 -6.88
C TYR A 37 -5.33 -3.35 -6.25
N GLU A 38 -4.92 -4.63 -6.22
CA GLU A 38 -3.62 -5.03 -5.69
C GLU A 38 -2.45 -4.37 -6.43
N GLU A 39 -2.45 -4.42 -7.77
CA GLU A 39 -1.42 -3.80 -8.60
C GLU A 39 -1.45 -2.27 -8.46
N ALA A 40 -2.64 -1.65 -8.49
CA ALA A 40 -2.76 -0.21 -8.35
C ALA A 40 -2.25 0.27 -6.99
N GLN A 41 -2.62 -0.41 -5.89
CA GLN A 41 -2.10 -0.08 -4.56
C GLN A 41 -0.58 -0.21 -4.50
N LEU A 42 -0.01 -1.32 -4.99
CA LEU A 42 1.44 -1.51 -4.97
C LEU A 42 2.17 -0.37 -5.68
N LEU A 43 1.74 -0.02 -6.89
CA LEU A 43 2.36 1.05 -7.67
C LEU A 43 2.23 2.40 -6.96
N ASN A 44 1.05 2.69 -6.40
CA ASN A 44 0.83 3.96 -5.72
C ASN A 44 1.64 4.07 -4.42
N TYR A 45 1.81 2.96 -3.68
CA TYR A 45 2.69 2.91 -2.52
C TYR A 45 4.16 3.12 -2.90
N LEU A 46 4.66 2.48 -3.96
CA LEU A 46 6.04 2.68 -4.42
C LEU A 46 6.30 4.16 -4.76
N LYS A 47 5.35 4.79 -5.45
CA LYS A 47 5.42 6.22 -5.79
C LYS A 47 5.41 7.10 -4.54
N ALA A 48 4.44 6.92 -3.64
CA ALA A 48 4.30 7.75 -2.43
C ALA A 48 5.50 7.61 -1.48
N THR A 49 5.99 6.37 -1.31
CA THR A 49 7.13 6.07 -0.42
C THR A 49 8.50 6.29 -1.06
N LYS A 50 8.54 6.62 -2.37
CA LYS A 50 9.77 6.75 -3.18
C LYS A 50 10.64 5.49 -3.13
N MET A 51 10.00 4.33 -3.00
CA MET A 51 10.67 3.04 -3.01
C MET A 51 10.72 2.50 -4.44
N ARG A 52 11.86 1.90 -4.78
CA ARG A 52 12.11 1.38 -6.13
C ARG A 52 11.54 -0.02 -6.36
N ILE A 53 11.44 -0.84 -5.32
CA ILE A 53 11.11 -2.27 -5.44
C ILE A 53 9.90 -2.57 -4.58
N GLY A 54 8.89 -3.20 -5.20
CA GLY A 54 7.70 -3.71 -4.54
C GLY A 54 7.51 -5.19 -4.78
N LEU A 55 6.96 -5.89 -3.78
CA LEU A 55 6.60 -7.29 -3.88
C LEU A 55 5.10 -7.42 -3.61
N LEU A 56 4.39 -8.02 -4.57
CA LEU A 56 3.02 -8.48 -4.37
C LEU A 56 3.06 -9.98 -4.06
N LEU A 57 2.48 -10.35 -2.92
CA LEU A 57 2.45 -11.71 -2.41
C LEU A 57 1.00 -12.13 -2.21
N ASN A 58 0.67 -13.37 -2.55
CA ASN A 58 -0.62 -13.93 -2.19
C ASN A 58 -0.61 -14.47 -0.75
N PHE A 59 -1.79 -14.54 -0.15
CA PHE A 59 -2.02 -15.19 1.14
C PHE A 59 -3.08 -16.28 1.01
N GLY A 60 -3.00 -17.32 1.84
CA GLY A 60 -4.04 -18.37 1.90
C GLY A 60 -4.07 -19.39 0.75
N LYS A 61 -3.16 -19.32 -0.25
CA LYS A 61 -3.01 -20.41 -1.24
C LYS A 61 -2.04 -21.48 -0.75
N LYS A 62 -2.12 -22.66 -1.38
CA LYS A 62 -1.24 -23.82 -1.12
C LYS A 62 0.25 -23.55 -1.37
N SER A 63 0.56 -22.57 -2.22
CA SER A 63 1.93 -22.18 -2.56
C SER A 63 2.07 -20.66 -2.60
N LEU A 64 3.25 -20.17 -2.25
CA LEU A 64 3.61 -18.76 -2.35
C LEU A 64 3.88 -18.40 -3.81
N GLU A 65 3.21 -17.35 -4.26
CA GLU A 65 3.37 -16.66 -5.52
C GLU A 65 3.89 -15.25 -5.23
N VAL A 66 4.98 -14.87 -5.87
CA VAL A 66 5.63 -13.56 -5.67
C VAL A 66 5.72 -12.84 -7.00
N LYS A 67 5.19 -11.62 -7.06
CA LYS A 67 5.38 -10.72 -8.20
C LYS A 67 6.23 -9.54 -7.78
N ARG A 68 7.36 -9.33 -8.46
CA ARG A 68 8.24 -8.18 -8.26
C ARG A 68 7.86 -7.06 -9.23
N ARG A 69 7.80 -5.83 -8.72
CA ARG A 69 7.68 -4.58 -9.50
C ARG A 69 8.88 -3.69 -9.26
N ILE A 70 9.27 -2.97 -10.30
CA ILE A 70 10.32 -1.95 -10.26
C ILE A 70 9.69 -0.66 -10.76
N LEU A 71 9.82 0.42 -9.99
CA LEU A 71 9.42 1.77 -10.36
C LEU A 71 10.65 2.68 -10.45
#